data_AF-A0AAX4K5V8-F1
#
_entry.id   AF-A0AAX4K5V8-F1
#
_cell.length_a   1.000
_cell.length_b   1.000
_cell.length_c   1.000
_cell.angle_alpha   90.00
_cell.angle_beta   90.00
_cell.angle_gamma   90.00
#
_symmetry.space_group_name_H-M   'P 1'
#
loop_
_entity.id
_entity.type
_entity.pdbx_description
1 polymer ?
#
loop_
_entity_poly.entity_id
_entity_poly.type
_entity_poly.pdbx_seq_one_letter_code
_entity_poly.pdbx_strand_id
1 'polypeptide(L)'
;MATPSWDNARRHARALETALDSKLSTYSKLAATIARGGGSSKDQSSLEQEDGDGIGGYKLVEEEIEELLGKLEQAIDDLSTLINSPSQPPSASMQHAAQRHRDNLDDYRRDFIRTRGNVEQTIRRSNLLGSVRKDINDYKKATDSQTDALLQDRSRIDSSHRMIDDTLNQAYATREDFAQQRGLLSSIDSRMGGVLSQMPGINSLITAIRTRRRRDTLILGCVVGFCVILLLGYTFGF
;
A
#
# COMPACT_ATOMS: atom_id res chain seq x y z
N MET A 1 -68.08 -4.16 -47.10
CA MET A 1 -68.31 -3.77 -45.69
C MET A 1 -67.32 -4.59 -44.87
N ALA A 2 -66.31 -3.96 -44.28
CA ALA A 2 -65.36 -4.66 -43.42
C ALA A 2 -66.12 -5.25 -42.22
N THR A 3 -65.87 -6.51 -41.88
CA THR A 3 -66.54 -7.15 -40.74
C THR A 3 -65.99 -6.56 -39.43
N PRO A 4 -66.83 -6.36 -38.39
CA PRO A 4 -66.40 -5.76 -37.13
C PRO A 4 -65.26 -6.53 -36.43
N SER A 5 -65.13 -7.84 -36.74
CA SER A 5 -64.03 -8.69 -36.27
C SER A 5 -62.67 -8.27 -36.86
N TRP A 6 -62.61 -7.94 -38.15
CA TRP A 6 -61.36 -7.51 -38.81
C TRP A 6 -60.90 -6.13 -38.30
N ASP A 7 -61.83 -5.19 -38.12
CA ASP A 7 -61.50 -3.86 -37.59
C ASP A 7 -60.97 -3.93 -36.15
N ASN A 8 -61.49 -4.85 -35.33
CA ASN A 8 -60.99 -5.08 -33.98
C ASN A 8 -59.58 -5.69 -33.98
N ALA A 9 -59.32 -6.71 -34.81
CA ALA A 9 -57.99 -7.32 -34.94
C ALA A 9 -56.94 -6.31 -35.45
N ARG A 10 -57.32 -5.47 -36.42
CA ARG A 10 -56.46 -4.39 -36.94
C ARG A 10 -56.14 -3.31 -35.89
N ARG A 11 -57.12 -2.92 -35.08
CA ARG A 11 -56.90 -1.97 -33.97
C ARG A 11 -55.98 -2.58 -32.91
N HIS A 12 -56.14 -3.87 -32.63
CA HIS A 12 -55.27 -4.60 -31.70
C HIS A 12 -53.82 -4.65 -32.18
N ALA A 13 -53.58 -5.02 -33.45
CA ALA A 13 -52.24 -5.03 -34.05
C ALA A 13 -51.58 -3.64 -33.99
N ARG A 14 -52.30 -2.56 -34.32
CA ARG A 14 -51.78 -1.18 -34.22
C ARG A 14 -51.44 -0.76 -32.79
N ALA A 15 -52.24 -1.18 -31.82
CA ALA A 15 -51.96 -0.90 -30.40
C ALA A 15 -50.67 -1.60 -29.95
N LEU A 16 -50.46 -2.85 -30.37
CA LEU A 16 -49.24 -3.60 -30.10
C LEU A 16 -48.02 -2.99 -30.80
N GLU A 17 -48.14 -2.55 -32.06
CA GLU A 17 -47.06 -1.83 -32.76
C GLU A 17 -46.65 -0.55 -32.02
N THR A 18 -47.61 0.22 -31.54
CA THR A 18 -47.34 1.48 -30.79
C THR A 18 -46.66 1.19 -29.44
N ALA A 19 -47.09 0.13 -28.76
CA ALA A 19 -46.46 -0.30 -27.52
C ALA A 19 -45.02 -0.78 -27.77
N LEU A 20 -44.79 -1.56 -28.83
CA LEU A 20 -43.48 -2.07 -29.21
C LEU A 20 -42.50 -0.94 -29.56
N ASP A 21 -42.94 0.06 -30.35
CA ASP A 21 -42.11 1.23 -30.70
C ASP A 21 -41.70 2.02 -29.46
N SER A 22 -42.64 2.24 -28.52
CA SER A 22 -42.34 2.92 -27.26
C SER A 22 -41.29 2.17 -26.43
N LYS A 23 -41.39 0.84 -26.35
CA LYS A 23 -40.47 -0.02 -25.60
C LYS A 23 -39.10 -0.11 -26.28
N LEU A 24 -39.07 -0.26 -27.60
CA LEU A 24 -37.84 -0.26 -28.38
C LEU A 24 -37.08 1.08 -28.25
N SER A 25 -37.80 2.20 -28.22
CA SER A 25 -37.23 3.52 -27.92
C SER A 25 -36.62 3.56 -26.52
N THR A 26 -37.31 3.07 -25.49
CA THR A 26 -36.75 3.00 -24.12
C THR A 26 -35.52 2.09 -24.04
N TYR A 27 -35.55 0.95 -24.73
CA TYR A 27 -34.43 0.02 -24.80
C TYR A 27 -33.22 0.63 -25.52
N SER A 28 -33.43 1.35 -26.62
CA SER A 28 -32.35 2.05 -27.32
C SER A 28 -31.70 3.15 -26.46
N LYS A 29 -32.48 3.87 -25.65
CA LYS A 29 -31.96 4.87 -24.70
C LYS A 29 -31.16 4.20 -23.60
N LEU A 30 -31.66 3.08 -23.07
CA LEU A 30 -30.98 2.29 -22.04
C LEU A 30 -29.67 1.72 -22.59
N ALA A 31 -29.68 1.16 -23.80
CA ALA A 31 -28.51 0.70 -24.53
C ALA A 31 -27.46 1.82 -24.70
N ALA A 32 -27.91 3.02 -25.08
CA ALA A 32 -27.02 4.18 -25.21
C ALA A 32 -26.45 4.63 -23.86
N THR A 33 -27.21 4.51 -22.77
CA THR A 33 -26.73 4.78 -21.41
C THR A 33 -25.69 3.77 -20.97
N ILE A 34 -25.89 2.47 -21.23
CA ILE A 34 -24.89 1.42 -20.97
C ILE A 34 -23.61 1.69 -21.79
N ALA A 35 -23.76 2.08 -23.07
CA ALA A 35 -22.63 2.44 -23.95
C ALA A 35 -21.81 3.63 -23.44
N ARG A 36 -22.46 4.62 -22.83
CA ARG A 36 -21.76 5.77 -22.20
C ARG A 36 -21.19 5.43 -20.83
N GLY A 37 -21.88 4.59 -20.04
CA GLY A 37 -21.47 4.16 -18.70
C GLY A 37 -20.19 3.34 -18.67
N GLY A 38 -19.87 2.64 -19.76
CA GLY A 38 -18.61 1.90 -19.92
C GLY A 38 -17.33 2.74 -19.97
N GLY A 39 -17.42 4.08 -19.98
CA GLY A 39 -16.27 4.99 -20.05
C GLY A 39 -16.14 6.01 -18.91
N SER A 40 -17.16 6.18 -18.06
CA SER A 40 -17.17 7.25 -17.05
C SER A 40 -17.45 6.71 -15.65
N SER A 41 -16.47 6.01 -15.08
CA SER A 41 -16.32 5.86 -13.64
C SER A 41 -15.77 7.16 -13.03
N LYS A 42 -16.50 8.27 -13.17
CA LYS A 42 -16.15 9.55 -12.57
C LYS A 42 -17.35 10.12 -11.82
N ASP A 43 -17.80 9.37 -10.84
CA ASP A 43 -18.28 9.91 -9.57
C ASP A 43 -18.33 8.76 -8.55
N GLN A 44 -17.18 8.52 -7.92
CA GLN A 44 -17.05 7.64 -6.77
C GLN A 44 -17.20 8.51 -5.52
N SER A 45 -18.42 8.97 -5.25
CA SER A 45 -18.81 9.45 -3.93
C SER A 45 -20.33 9.56 -3.93
N SER A 46 -20.98 8.81 -3.05
CA SER A 46 -22.44 8.70 -2.92
C SER A 46 -23.05 7.74 -3.94
N LEU A 47 -23.03 6.45 -3.60
CA LEU A 47 -24.15 5.50 -3.71
C LEU A 47 -23.56 4.12 -3.38
N GLU A 48 -23.40 3.89 -2.08
CA GLU A 48 -23.36 2.54 -1.56
C GLU A 48 -24.71 1.87 -1.87
N GLN A 49 -24.67 0.60 -2.27
CA GLN A 49 -25.74 -0.35 -2.06
C GLN A 49 -26.94 -0.32 -3.03
N GLU A 50 -26.68 -0.56 -4.32
CA GLU A 50 -27.62 -1.31 -5.17
C GLU A 50 -26.84 -2.33 -6.02
N ASP A 51 -26.44 -3.42 -5.37
CA ASP A 51 -26.09 -4.66 -6.06
C ASP A 51 -27.31 -5.14 -6.87
N GLY A 52 -27.23 -5.09 -8.20
CA GLY A 52 -27.97 -6.00 -9.09
C GLY A 52 -28.89 -5.39 -10.15
N ASP A 53 -29.39 -4.16 -10.01
CA ASP A 53 -30.52 -3.71 -10.84
C ASP A 53 -30.14 -2.98 -12.14
N GLY A 54 -29.00 -2.27 -12.16
CA GLY A 54 -28.58 -1.49 -13.34
C GLY A 54 -28.15 -2.31 -14.57
N ILE A 55 -27.68 -3.55 -14.35
CA ILE A 55 -27.31 -4.53 -15.40
C ILE A 55 -28.41 -5.60 -15.54
N GLY A 56 -29.34 -5.71 -14.59
CA GLY A 56 -30.52 -6.58 -14.71
C GLY A 56 -31.64 -5.97 -15.55
N GLY A 57 -31.83 -4.65 -15.46
CA GLY A 57 -32.95 -3.94 -16.07
C GLY A 57 -33.02 -4.03 -17.60
N TYR A 58 -31.90 -4.13 -18.32
CA TYR A 58 -31.94 -4.29 -19.77
C TYR A 58 -32.45 -5.67 -20.21
N LYS A 59 -32.19 -6.72 -19.41
CA LYS A 59 -32.68 -8.08 -19.70
C LYS A 59 -34.19 -8.18 -19.52
N LEU A 60 -34.72 -7.51 -18.51
CA LEU A 60 -36.17 -7.45 -18.28
C LEU A 60 -36.87 -6.75 -19.47
N VAL A 61 -36.29 -5.65 -19.96
CA VAL A 61 -36.81 -4.94 -21.14
C VAL A 61 -36.65 -5.78 -22.41
N GLU A 62 -35.58 -6.58 -22.56
CA GLU A 62 -35.45 -7.55 -23.65
C GLU A 62 -36.56 -8.59 -23.64
N GLU A 63 -36.86 -9.17 -22.47
CA GLU A 63 -37.91 -10.16 -22.29
C GLU A 63 -39.31 -9.59 -22.61
N GLU A 64 -39.60 -8.37 -22.15
CA GLU A 64 -40.84 -7.66 -22.47
C GLU A 64 -40.98 -7.38 -23.99
N ILE A 65 -39.89 -7.04 -24.67
CA ILE A 65 -39.90 -6.80 -26.13
C ILE A 65 -40.11 -8.11 -26.89
N GLU A 66 -39.49 -9.21 -26.46
CA GLU A 66 -39.69 -10.54 -27.04
C GLU A 66 -41.16 -11.00 -26.87
N GLU A 67 -41.77 -10.77 -25.71
CA GLU A 67 -43.18 -11.08 -25.47
C GLU A 67 -44.11 -10.25 -26.37
N LEU A 68 -43.84 -8.94 -26.53
CA LEU A 68 -44.63 -8.05 -27.40
C LEU A 68 -44.49 -8.42 -28.88
N LEU A 69 -43.29 -8.82 -29.32
CA LEU A 69 -43.04 -9.33 -30.67
C LEU A 69 -43.85 -10.59 -30.95
N GLY A 70 -43.90 -11.53 -30.00
CA GLY A 70 -44.72 -12.75 -30.11
C GLY A 70 -46.22 -12.46 -30.14
N LYS A 71 -46.70 -11.52 -29.31
CA LYS A 71 -48.11 -11.06 -29.34
C LYS A 71 -48.48 -10.40 -30.67
N LEU A 72 -47.58 -9.60 -31.24
CA LEU A 72 -47.79 -8.95 -32.54
C LEU A 72 -47.83 -9.97 -33.69
N GLU A 73 -46.95 -10.98 -33.66
CA GLU A 73 -46.96 -12.10 -34.61
C GLU A 73 -48.30 -12.85 -34.60
N GLN A 74 -48.77 -13.24 -33.41
CA GLN A 74 -50.07 -13.91 -33.26
C GLN A 74 -51.22 -13.03 -33.79
N ALA A 75 -51.21 -11.73 -33.49
CA ALA A 75 -52.24 -10.81 -33.97
C ALA A 75 -52.24 -10.65 -35.51
N ILE A 76 -51.06 -10.73 -36.14
CA ILE A 76 -50.91 -10.70 -37.60
C ILE A 76 -51.38 -12.00 -38.24
N ASP A 77 -51.10 -13.13 -37.60
CA ASP A 77 -51.58 -14.44 -38.06
C ASP A 77 -53.10 -14.53 -37.96
N ASP A 78 -53.70 -14.06 -36.87
CA ASP A 78 -55.16 -13.94 -36.71
C ASP A 78 -55.78 -13.02 -37.78
N LEU A 79 -55.14 -11.89 -38.09
CA LEU A 79 -55.53 -11.01 -39.20
C LEU A 79 -55.49 -11.74 -40.55
N SER A 80 -54.46 -12.55 -40.77
CA SER A 80 -54.27 -13.25 -42.04
C SER A 80 -55.21 -14.45 -42.22
N THR A 81 -55.55 -15.17 -41.14
CA THR A 81 -56.54 -16.25 -41.16
C THR A 81 -57.94 -15.71 -41.41
N LEU A 82 -58.28 -14.54 -40.85
CA LEU A 82 -59.54 -13.83 -41.12
C LEU A 82 -59.67 -13.39 -42.60
N ILE A 83 -58.55 -12.99 -43.22
CA ILE A 83 -58.51 -12.57 -44.64
C ILE A 83 -58.61 -13.78 -45.60
N ASN A 84 -58.10 -14.95 -45.20
CA ASN A 84 -58.13 -16.18 -46.00
C ASN A 84 -59.37 -17.05 -45.75
N SER A 85 -60.34 -16.57 -44.97
CA SER A 85 -61.55 -17.32 -44.63
C SER A 85 -62.45 -17.49 -45.87
N PRO A 86 -62.96 -18.70 -46.16
CA PRO A 86 -63.62 -19.05 -47.43
C PRO A 86 -64.97 -18.36 -47.68
N SER A 87 -65.48 -17.58 -46.72
CA SER A 87 -66.78 -16.92 -46.77
C SER A 87 -66.80 -15.58 -47.51
N GLN A 88 -65.64 -14.99 -47.85
CA GLN A 88 -65.59 -13.71 -48.55
C GLN A 88 -64.29 -13.54 -49.35
N PRO A 89 -64.33 -13.04 -50.60
CA PRO A 89 -63.10 -12.79 -51.36
C PRO A 89 -62.27 -11.69 -50.68
N PRO A 90 -60.94 -11.87 -50.57
CA PRO A 90 -60.08 -10.92 -49.91
C PRO A 90 -60.04 -9.60 -50.68
N SER A 91 -60.39 -8.50 -50.02
CA SER A 91 -60.19 -7.16 -50.59
C SER A 91 -58.68 -6.90 -50.68
N ALA A 92 -58.18 -6.46 -51.84
CA ALA A 92 -56.77 -6.12 -52.06
C ALA A 92 -56.23 -5.17 -50.97
N SER A 93 -57.06 -4.26 -50.47
CA SER A 93 -56.73 -3.36 -49.37
C SER A 93 -56.44 -4.06 -48.03
N MET A 94 -57.13 -5.16 -47.73
CA MET A 94 -56.91 -5.94 -46.50
C MET A 94 -55.64 -6.78 -46.60
N GLN A 95 -55.36 -7.34 -47.78
CA GLN A 95 -54.11 -8.06 -48.04
C GLN A 95 -52.89 -7.13 -47.94
N HIS A 96 -52.95 -5.93 -48.53
CA HIS A 96 -51.90 -4.92 -48.40
C HIS A 96 -51.70 -4.47 -46.95
N ALA A 97 -52.78 -4.33 -46.17
CA ALA A 97 -52.67 -3.99 -44.75
C ALA A 97 -51.98 -5.08 -43.93
N ALA A 98 -52.32 -6.35 -44.14
CA ALA A 98 -51.67 -7.47 -43.46
C ALA A 98 -50.20 -7.62 -43.87
N GLN A 99 -49.88 -7.42 -45.15
CA GLN A 99 -48.49 -7.43 -45.62
C GLN A 99 -47.66 -6.33 -44.95
N ARG A 100 -48.19 -5.11 -44.86
CA ARG A 100 -47.50 -4.00 -44.17
C ARG A 100 -47.22 -4.30 -42.70
N HIS A 101 -48.15 -4.95 -42.00
CA HIS A 101 -47.92 -5.35 -40.61
C HIS A 101 -46.83 -6.42 -40.49
N ARG A 102 -46.71 -7.34 -41.46
CA ARG A 102 -45.58 -8.29 -41.53
C ARG A 102 -44.25 -7.60 -41.77
N ASP A 103 -44.20 -6.70 -42.75
CA ASP A 103 -42.98 -5.95 -43.07
C ASP A 103 -42.50 -5.13 -41.86
N ASN A 104 -43.43 -4.45 -41.16
CA ASN A 104 -43.14 -3.72 -39.92
C ASN A 104 -42.60 -4.65 -38.82
N LEU A 105 -43.18 -5.84 -38.66
CA LEU A 105 -42.74 -6.80 -37.64
C LEU A 105 -41.32 -7.30 -37.92
N ASP A 106 -40.99 -7.56 -39.19
CA ASP A 106 -39.62 -7.93 -39.59
C ASP A 106 -38.62 -6.80 -39.33
N ASP A 107 -39.02 -5.55 -39.56
CA ASP A 107 -38.20 -4.37 -39.25
C ASP A 107 -37.97 -4.23 -37.73
N TYR A 108 -39.00 -4.40 -36.90
CA TYR A 108 -38.87 -4.39 -35.44
C TYR A 108 -37.95 -5.50 -34.92
N ARG A 109 -38.03 -6.72 -35.51
CA ARG A 109 -37.11 -7.82 -35.17
C ARG A 109 -35.66 -7.48 -35.49
N ARG A 110 -35.41 -6.92 -36.68
CA ARG A 110 -34.06 -6.50 -37.09
C ARG A 110 -33.50 -5.43 -36.16
N ASP A 111 -34.30 -4.43 -35.83
CA ASP A 111 -33.88 -3.35 -34.92
C ASP A 111 -33.63 -3.85 -33.51
N PHE A 112 -34.44 -4.78 -33.01
CA PHE A 112 -34.23 -5.42 -31.71
C PHE A 112 -32.91 -6.20 -31.67
N ILE A 113 -32.68 -7.09 -32.64
CA ILE A 113 -31.44 -7.89 -32.73
C ILE A 113 -30.21 -7.00 -32.83
N ARG A 114 -30.27 -5.94 -33.65
CA ARG A 114 -29.18 -4.97 -33.79
C ARG A 114 -28.86 -4.28 -32.46
N THR A 115 -29.90 -3.81 -31.76
CA THR A 115 -29.73 -3.09 -30.49
C THR A 115 -29.20 -4.02 -29.41
N ARG A 116 -29.71 -5.25 -29.33
CA ARG A 116 -29.24 -6.30 -28.42
C ARG A 116 -27.77 -6.66 -28.61
N GLY A 117 -27.35 -6.87 -29.87
CA GLY A 117 -25.95 -7.12 -30.18
C GLY A 117 -25.01 -5.99 -29.74
N ASN A 118 -25.45 -4.74 -29.89
CA ASN A 118 -24.69 -3.57 -29.44
C ASN A 118 -24.56 -3.50 -27.90
N VAL A 119 -25.66 -3.76 -27.17
CA VAL A 119 -25.65 -3.84 -25.70
C VAL A 119 -24.69 -4.92 -25.22
N GLU A 120 -24.79 -6.12 -25.78
CA GLU A 120 -23.93 -7.24 -25.39
C GLU A 120 -22.45 -6.97 -25.67
N GLN A 121 -22.13 -6.44 -26.85
CA GLN A 121 -20.76 -6.06 -27.21
C GLN A 121 -20.20 -5.01 -26.25
N THR A 122 -21.02 -4.02 -25.87
CA THR A 122 -20.65 -2.97 -24.93
C THR A 122 -20.35 -3.53 -23.54
N ILE A 123 -21.21 -4.43 -23.04
CA ILE A 123 -21.03 -5.07 -21.73
C ILE A 123 -19.79 -5.97 -21.72
N ARG A 124 -19.58 -6.75 -22.79
CA ARG A 124 -18.35 -7.55 -22.94
C ARG A 124 -17.11 -6.67 -22.91
N ARG A 125 -17.15 -5.52 -23.61
CA ARG A 125 -16.05 -4.54 -23.60
C ARG A 125 -15.82 -3.94 -22.22
N SER A 126 -16.87 -3.57 -21.48
CA SER A 126 -16.72 -3.01 -20.13
C SER A 126 -16.14 -4.03 -19.16
N ASN A 127 -16.55 -5.30 -19.25
CA ASN A 127 -16.02 -6.38 -18.40
C ASN A 127 -14.53 -6.64 -18.66
N LEU A 128 -14.12 -6.66 -19.92
CA LEU A 128 -12.71 -6.80 -20.31
C LEU A 128 -11.86 -5.63 -19.79
N LEU A 129 -12.32 -4.38 -19.99
CA LEU A 129 -11.59 -3.20 -19.54
C LEU A 129 -11.57 -3.07 -18.01
N GLY A 130 -12.61 -3.54 -17.32
CA GLY A 130 -12.66 -3.59 -15.86
C GLY A 130 -11.56 -4.49 -15.28
N SER A 131 -11.38 -5.68 -15.86
CA SER A 131 -10.31 -6.62 -15.45
C SER A 131 -8.92 -6.03 -15.69
N VAL A 132 -8.66 -5.53 -16.90
CA VAL A 132 -7.34 -4.98 -17.25
C VAL A 132 -7.00 -3.77 -16.39
N ARG A 133 -7.98 -2.88 -16.12
CA ARG A 133 -7.76 -1.71 -15.26
C ARG A 133 -7.46 -2.10 -13.82
N LYS A 134 -8.09 -3.17 -13.31
CA LYS A 134 -7.79 -3.72 -11.99
C LYS A 134 -6.36 -4.26 -11.94
N ASP A 135 -5.97 -5.09 -12.91
CA ASP A 135 -4.64 -5.68 -12.97
C ASP A 135 -3.53 -4.62 -13.08
N ILE A 136 -3.75 -3.57 -13.90
CA ILE A 136 -2.81 -2.43 -14.02
C ILE A 136 -2.67 -1.69 -12.69
N ASN A 137 -3.78 -1.44 -11.99
CA ASN A 137 -3.74 -0.75 -10.71
C ASN A 137 -3.03 -1.58 -9.64
N ASP A 138 -3.25 -2.89 -9.62
CA ASP A 138 -2.62 -3.81 -8.68
C ASP A 138 -1.12 -3.93 -8.96
N TYR A 139 -0.71 -4.04 -10.22
CA TYR A 139 0.70 -3.98 -10.62
C TYR A 139 1.35 -2.65 -10.23
N LYS A 140 0.70 -1.52 -10.52
CA LYS A 140 1.24 -0.20 -10.19
C LYS A 140 1.43 -0.03 -8.68
N LYS A 141 0.46 -0.46 -7.87
CA LYS A 141 0.58 -0.46 -6.41
C LYS A 141 1.74 -1.34 -5.92
N ALA A 142 1.92 -2.52 -6.51
CA ALA A 142 3.03 -3.40 -6.17
C ALA A 142 4.39 -2.76 -6.53
N THR A 143 4.50 -2.12 -7.70
CA THR A 143 5.70 -1.38 -8.11
C THR A 143 5.97 -0.20 -7.19
N ASP A 144 4.97 0.64 -6.90
CA ASP A 144 5.12 1.80 -6.00
C ASP A 144 5.60 1.35 -4.61
N SER A 145 5.01 0.28 -4.07
CA SER A 145 5.44 -0.34 -2.80
C SER A 145 6.89 -0.82 -2.83
N GLN A 146 7.32 -1.48 -3.92
CA GLN A 146 8.71 -1.91 -4.07
C GLN A 146 9.67 -0.71 -4.15
N THR A 147 9.29 0.34 -4.90
CA THR A 147 10.12 1.54 -4.99
C THR A 147 10.23 2.27 -3.66
N ASP A 148 9.15 2.34 -2.87
CA ASP A 148 9.14 2.94 -1.54
C ASP A 148 10.03 2.16 -0.57
N ALA A 149 9.97 0.82 -0.62
CA ALA A 149 10.85 -0.04 0.16
C ALA A 149 12.34 0.20 -0.16
N LEU A 150 12.69 0.37 -1.44
CA LEU A 150 14.07 0.68 -1.85
C LEU A 150 14.52 2.08 -1.41
N LEU A 151 13.62 3.07 -1.46
CA LEU A 151 13.90 4.42 -0.95
C LEU A 151 14.10 4.43 0.57
N GLN A 152 13.28 3.66 1.30
CA GLN A 152 13.42 3.50 2.74
C GLN A 152 14.76 2.82 3.08
N ASP A 153 15.16 1.79 2.34
CA ASP A 153 16.44 1.11 2.55
C ASP A 153 17.62 2.06 2.29
N ARG A 154 17.55 2.86 1.24
CA ARG A 154 18.55 3.92 0.98
C ARG A 154 18.64 4.91 2.14
N SER A 155 17.52 5.32 2.73
CA SER A 155 17.51 6.19 3.90
C SER A 155 18.15 5.54 5.13
N ARG A 156 18.02 4.21 5.29
CA ARG A 156 18.66 3.45 6.38
C ARG A 156 20.16 3.31 6.17
N ILE A 157 20.60 3.15 4.93
CA ILE A 157 22.03 3.13 4.60
C ILE A 157 22.67 4.49 4.91
N ASP A 158 22.01 5.59 4.54
CA ASP A 158 22.51 6.94 4.82
C ASP A 158 22.62 7.23 6.32
N SER A 159 21.61 6.82 7.11
CA SER A 159 21.68 6.95 8.58
C SER A 159 22.76 6.06 9.19
N SER A 160 22.95 4.84 8.68
CA SER A 160 24.02 3.93 9.11
C SER A 160 25.40 4.52 8.82
N HIS A 161 25.57 5.17 7.66
CA HIS A 161 26.84 5.80 7.29
C HIS A 161 27.19 6.95 8.24
N ARG A 162 26.22 7.81 8.57
CA ARG A 162 26.40 8.88 9.56
C ARG A 162 26.76 8.33 10.94
N MET A 163 26.08 7.27 11.38
CA MET A 163 26.40 6.61 12.64
C MET A 163 27.84 6.08 12.65
N ILE A 164 28.28 5.45 11.55
CA ILE A 164 29.66 4.98 11.40
C ILE A 164 30.64 6.15 11.49
N ASP A 165 30.38 7.26 10.80
CA ASP A 165 31.23 8.46 10.85
C ASP A 165 31.34 9.02 12.29
N ASP A 166 30.23 9.05 13.04
CA ASP A 166 30.24 9.46 14.45
C ASP A 166 31.07 8.51 15.32
N THR A 167 30.92 7.19 15.13
CA THR A 167 31.73 6.20 15.87
C THR A 167 33.20 6.28 15.52
N LEU A 168 33.53 6.57 14.26
CA LEU A 168 34.89 6.74 13.77
C LEU A 168 35.53 8.00 14.39
N ASN A 169 34.79 9.11 14.42
CA ASN A 169 35.22 10.34 15.10
C ASN A 169 35.44 10.12 16.60
N GLN A 170 34.54 9.40 17.27
CA GLN A 170 34.70 9.04 18.68
C GLN A 170 35.93 8.15 18.91
N ALA A 171 36.19 7.19 18.01
CA ALA A 171 37.38 6.34 18.07
C ALA A 171 38.67 7.14 17.87
N TYR A 172 38.69 8.11 16.93
CA TYR A 172 39.83 9.01 16.75
C TYR A 172 40.07 9.90 17.97
N ALA A 173 39.02 10.46 18.57
CA ALA A 173 39.14 11.23 19.81
C ALA A 173 39.70 10.37 20.96
N THR A 174 39.20 9.15 21.11
CA THR A 174 39.69 8.21 22.15
C THR A 174 41.16 7.82 21.93
N ARG A 175 41.58 7.63 20.66
CA ARG A 175 42.98 7.35 20.32
C ARG A 175 43.89 8.52 20.68
N GLU A 176 43.46 9.75 20.40
CA GLU A 176 44.19 10.97 20.76
C GLU A 176 44.29 11.11 22.28
N ASP A 177 43.21 10.88 23.02
CA ASP A 177 43.22 10.87 24.50
C ASP A 177 44.20 9.83 25.05
N PHE A 178 44.26 8.62 24.49
CA PHE A 178 45.25 7.62 24.91
C PHE A 178 46.68 8.04 24.58
N ALA A 179 46.92 8.73 23.45
CA ALA A 179 48.24 9.26 23.12
C ALA A 179 48.68 10.33 24.13
N GLN A 180 47.77 11.23 24.51
CA GLN A 180 48.02 12.24 25.53
C GLN A 180 48.26 11.62 26.91
N GLN A 181 47.44 10.63 27.31
CA GLN A 181 47.62 9.88 28.55
C GLN A 181 48.99 9.18 28.60
N ARG A 182 49.46 8.62 27.49
CA ARG A 182 50.81 8.02 27.41
C ARG A 182 51.91 9.07 27.66
N GLY A 183 51.75 10.28 27.11
CA GLY A 183 52.65 11.40 27.39
C GLY A 183 52.64 11.80 28.87
N LEU A 184 51.46 11.88 29.49
CA LEU A 184 51.30 12.15 30.92
C LEU A 184 51.97 11.06 31.77
N LEU A 185 51.74 9.77 31.48
CA LEU A 185 52.37 8.66 32.19
C LEU A 185 53.90 8.69 32.06
N SER A 186 54.44 9.00 30.87
CA SER A 186 55.88 9.19 30.69
C SER A 186 56.42 10.36 31.52
N SER A 187 55.66 11.46 31.62
CA SER A 187 56.03 12.60 32.47
C SER A 187 56.00 12.23 33.96
N ILE A 188 55.04 11.42 34.40
CA ILE A 188 54.94 10.90 35.76
C ILE A 188 56.13 9.97 36.04
N ASP A 189 56.47 9.09 35.11
CA ASP A 189 57.62 8.18 35.22
C ASP A 189 58.94 8.96 35.36
N SER A 190 59.14 10.01 34.56
CA SER A 190 60.32 10.88 34.67
C SER A 190 60.37 11.65 36.01
N ARG A 191 59.23 12.15 36.50
CA ARG A 191 59.13 12.80 37.82
C ARG A 191 59.37 11.82 38.96
N MET A 192 58.83 10.61 38.88
CA MET A 192 59.04 9.52 39.83
C MET A 192 60.51 9.12 39.86
N GLY A 193 61.15 8.97 38.69
CA GLY A 193 62.59 8.74 38.56
C GLY A 193 63.41 9.86 39.20
N GLY A 194 62.99 11.12 39.01
CA GLY A 194 63.57 12.29 39.68
C GLY A 194 63.45 12.23 41.21
N VAL A 195 62.27 11.92 41.75
CA VAL A 195 62.04 11.73 43.20
C VAL A 195 62.90 10.58 43.73
N LEU A 196 62.94 9.45 43.01
CA LEU A 196 63.74 8.29 43.40
C LEU A 196 65.23 8.61 43.38
N SER A 197 65.71 9.47 42.47
CA SER A 197 67.10 9.95 42.44
C SER A 197 67.45 10.93 43.56
N GLN A 198 66.46 11.56 44.20
CA GLN A 198 66.63 12.41 45.37
C GLN A 198 66.47 11.63 46.70
N MET A 199 65.75 10.50 46.70
CA MET A 199 65.65 9.57 47.82
C MET A 199 66.94 8.86 48.28
N PRO A 200 68.02 8.61 47.49
CA PRO A 200 69.27 8.02 48.00
C PRO A 200 69.96 8.88 49.08
N GLY A 201 69.62 10.16 49.20
CA GLY A 201 70.06 11.01 50.31
C GLY A 201 69.47 10.60 51.65
N ILE A 202 68.26 10.03 51.69
CA ILE A 202 67.57 9.66 52.94
C ILE A 202 68.30 8.51 53.63
N ASN A 203 68.78 7.51 52.89
CA ASN A 203 69.51 6.39 53.49
C ASN A 203 70.89 6.83 54.05
N SER A 204 71.55 7.77 53.36
CA SER A 204 72.80 8.38 53.85
C SER A 204 72.56 9.26 55.09
N LEU A 205 71.49 10.07 55.10
CA LEU A 205 71.08 10.86 56.26
C LEU A 205 70.71 9.98 57.46
N ILE A 206 69.95 8.90 57.24
CA ILE A 206 69.61 7.90 58.28
C ILE A 206 70.88 7.25 58.84
N THR A 207 71.84 6.90 57.99
CA THR A 207 73.11 6.29 58.41
C THR A 207 74.01 7.28 59.17
N ALA A 208 74.06 8.54 58.73
CA ALA A 208 74.79 9.62 59.41
C ALA A 208 74.20 9.90 60.81
N ILE A 209 72.87 9.92 60.95
CA ILE A 209 72.19 10.06 62.25
C ILE A 209 72.53 8.88 63.16
N ARG A 210 72.47 7.64 62.64
CA ARG A 210 72.78 6.43 63.43
C ARG A 210 74.24 6.39 63.90
N THR A 211 75.19 6.80 63.07
CA THR A 211 76.61 6.82 63.42
C THR A 211 76.96 7.91 64.45
N ARG A 212 76.29 9.07 64.41
CA ARG A 212 76.45 10.10 65.46
C ARG A 212 75.93 9.61 66.81
N ARG A 213 74.72 9.05 66.84
CA ARG A 213 74.12 8.50 68.07
C ARG A 213 74.96 7.37 68.68
N ARG A 214 75.56 6.52 67.84
CA ARG A 214 76.46 5.43 68.29
C ARG A 214 77.74 5.96 68.94
N ARG A 215 78.31 7.05 68.42
CA ARG A 215 79.49 7.70 69.02
C ARG A 215 79.16 8.28 70.40
N ASP A 216 78.04 8.98 70.52
CA ASP A 216 77.62 9.57 71.80
C ASP A 216 77.37 8.49 72.87
N THR A 217 76.73 7.38 72.51
CA THR A 217 76.54 6.25 73.44
C THR A 217 77.85 5.59 73.86
N LEU A 218 78.82 5.48 72.95
CA LEU A 218 80.13 4.88 73.26
C LEU A 218 80.94 5.77 74.20
N ILE A 219 80.95 7.08 73.98
CA ILE A 219 81.61 8.05 74.87
C ILE A 219 80.96 8.01 76.26
N LEU A 220 79.62 8.06 76.34
CA LEU A 220 78.90 7.98 77.61
C LEU A 220 79.21 6.67 78.37
N GLY A 221 79.20 5.54 77.65
CA GLY A 221 79.53 4.23 78.21
C GLY A 221 80.96 4.15 78.75
N CYS A 222 81.93 4.71 78.02
CA CYS A 222 83.32 4.79 78.48
C CYS A 222 83.48 5.63 79.75
N VAL A 223 82.81 6.79 79.84
CA VAL A 223 82.87 7.66 81.04
C VAL A 223 82.27 6.95 82.25
N VAL A 224 81.10 6.33 82.09
CA VAL A 224 80.46 5.56 83.18
C VAL A 224 81.34 4.38 83.61
N GLY A 225 81.88 3.61 82.66
CA GLY A 225 82.78 2.49 82.96
C GLY A 225 84.06 2.93 83.70
N PHE A 226 84.67 4.04 83.27
CA PHE A 226 85.85 4.60 83.93
C PHE A 226 85.55 5.07 85.37
N CYS A 227 84.42 5.75 85.58
CA CYS A 227 83.97 6.15 86.92
C CYS A 227 83.71 4.94 87.83
N VAL A 228 83.11 3.88 87.30
CA VAL A 228 82.88 2.63 88.06
C VAL A 228 84.20 1.94 88.42
N ILE A 229 85.17 1.90 87.51
CA ILE A 229 86.51 1.33 87.78
C ILE A 229 87.24 2.16 88.87
N LEU A 230 87.19 3.49 88.80
CA LEU A 230 87.77 4.35 89.84
C LEU A 230 87.12 4.12 91.20
N LEU A 231 85.78 4.00 91.27
CA LEU A 231 85.08 3.69 92.51
C LEU A 231 85.48 2.31 93.03
N LEU A 232 85.52 1.29 92.18
CA LEU A 232 85.94 -0.05 92.58
C LEU A 232 87.39 -0.06 93.08
N GLY A 233 88.32 0.61 92.38
CA GLY A 233 89.70 0.77 92.81
C GLY A 233 89.82 1.46 94.18
N TYR A 234 89.06 2.53 94.40
CA TYR A 234 88.98 3.20 95.70
C TYR A 234 88.44 2.27 96.80
N THR A 235 87.44 1.43 96.50
CA THR A 235 86.84 0.53 97.49
C THR A 235 87.67 -0.74 97.78
N PHE A 236 88.38 -1.28 96.78
CA PHE A 236 89.15 -2.53 96.91
C PHE A 236 90.62 -2.30 97.31
N GLY A 237 91.05 -1.04 97.46
CA GLY A 237 92.30 -0.70 98.13
C GLY A 237 93.55 -1.14 97.38
N PHE A 238 93.97 -0.32 96.41
CA PHE A 238 95.38 -0.13 96.08
C PHE A 238 95.75 1.32 96.36
#